data_AF-S9UUA4-F1
#
_entry.id   AF-S9UUA4-F1
#
_cell.length_a   1.000
_cell.length_b   1.000
_cell.length_c   1.000
_cell.angle_alpha   90.00
_cell.angle_beta   90.00
_cell.angle_gamma   90.00
#
_symmetry.space_group_name_H-M   'P 1'
#
loop_
_entity.id
_entity.type
_entity.pdbx_description
1 polymer ?
#
loop_
_entity_poly.entity_id
_entity_poly.type
_entity_poly.pdbx_seq_one_letter_code
_entity_poly.pdbx_strand_id
1 'polypeptide(L)'
;MNPSQGRGGREEVKVFQSSLEQRSINTSLFTQPSFWMGVGNMAIMYLVHRFPSEFLPAKYMNMSYNGLRAPAMLTIPFCLISGLYFSVSSTIAGSSTPLKGHLYGYTVSLSLGIGMIALRRVSWYYPLLGCMYLAFGGFHHYRRMMLYGDNAPIFNWSDFKELYAASKKKPETIE
;
A
#
# COMPACT_ATOMS: atom_id res chain seq x y z
N MET A 1 -16.02 -54.04 -0.10
CA MET A 1 -14.65 -53.70 0.36
C MET A 1 -14.13 -52.60 -0.55
N ASN A 2 -13.98 -51.38 -0.02
CA ASN A 2 -13.46 -50.21 -0.74
C ASN A 2 -11.93 -50.15 -0.61
N PRO A 3 -11.17 -49.92 -1.68
CA PRO A 3 -9.81 -49.42 -1.55
C PRO A 3 -9.82 -47.90 -1.81
N SER A 4 -9.57 -47.13 -0.77
CA SER A 4 -9.16 -45.73 -0.87
C SER A 4 -7.92 -45.52 -0.01
N GLN A 5 -6.74 -45.69 -0.61
CA GLN A 5 -5.48 -45.30 0.00
C GLN A 5 -4.54 -44.73 -1.07
N GLY A 6 -3.92 -43.60 -0.74
CA GLY A 6 -2.60 -43.25 -1.25
C GLY A 6 -2.52 -42.22 -2.38
N ARG A 7 -3.10 -41.02 -2.22
CA ARG A 7 -2.50 -39.85 -2.88
C ARG A 7 -1.30 -39.43 -2.05
N GLY A 8 -0.12 -39.81 -2.53
CA GLY A 8 1.17 -39.51 -1.92
C GLY A 8 1.29 -38.05 -1.52
N GLY A 9 1.69 -37.85 -0.25
CA GLY A 9 2.12 -36.56 0.24
C GLY A 9 3.28 -36.08 -0.62
N ARG A 10 3.06 -34.98 -1.34
CA ARG A 10 4.16 -34.16 -1.83
C ARG A 10 4.75 -33.48 -0.61
N GLU A 11 5.92 -33.95 -0.21
CA GLU A 11 6.76 -33.26 0.74
C GLU A 11 7.23 -31.96 0.05
N GLU A 12 6.58 -30.84 0.36
CA GLU A 12 7.02 -29.52 -0.08
C GLU A 12 8.33 -29.20 0.63
N VAL A 13 9.44 -29.56 -0.02
CA VAL A 13 10.76 -29.16 0.43
C VAL A 13 10.83 -27.65 0.34
N LYS A 14 10.77 -26.96 1.49
CA LYS A 14 11.08 -25.53 1.63
C LYS A 14 12.59 -25.34 1.42
N VAL A 15 13.03 -25.50 0.18
CA VAL A 15 14.42 -25.26 -0.20
C VAL A 15 14.58 -23.74 -0.26
N PHE A 16 15.41 -23.19 0.62
CA PHE A 16 15.77 -21.77 0.72
C PHE A 16 14.80 -20.85 1.50
N GLN A 17 14.52 -21.18 2.76
CA GLN A 17 14.63 -20.12 3.78
C GLN A 17 16.10 -19.73 3.85
N SER A 18 16.54 -18.85 2.95
CA SER A 18 17.92 -18.39 2.97
C SER A 18 18.18 -17.75 4.34
N SER A 19 19.26 -18.12 5.00
CA SER A 19 19.67 -17.60 6.30
C SER A 19 19.91 -16.08 6.32
N LEU A 20 19.78 -15.41 5.17
CA LEU A 20 19.68 -13.96 5.00
C LEU A 20 18.32 -13.38 5.41
N GLU A 21 17.26 -14.18 5.43
CA GLU A 21 15.87 -13.73 5.52
C GLU A 21 15.37 -13.55 6.96
N GLN A 22 16.03 -14.19 7.93
CA GLN A 22 15.66 -14.11 9.35
C GLN A 22 16.43 -13.03 10.14
N ARG A 23 17.52 -12.51 9.58
CA ARG A 23 18.47 -11.64 10.32
C ARG A 23 18.26 -10.14 10.15
N SER A 24 17.16 -9.68 9.54
CA SER A 24 16.96 -8.23 9.30
C SER A 24 15.48 -7.80 9.21
N ILE A 25 14.62 -8.20 10.15
CA ILE A 25 13.26 -7.64 10.20
C ILE A 25 12.94 -7.11 11.59
N ASN A 26 13.82 -6.26 12.11
CA ASN A 26 13.38 -5.08 12.84
C ASN A 26 13.45 -3.91 11.83
N THR A 27 12.56 -3.94 10.83
CA THR A 27 12.50 -2.83 9.88
C THR A 27 11.81 -1.66 10.57
N SER A 28 12.61 -0.73 11.10
CA SER A 28 12.11 0.51 11.67
C SER A 28 11.18 1.22 10.67
N LEU A 29 10.16 1.92 11.18
CA LEU A 29 9.20 2.70 10.38
C LEU A 29 9.89 3.59 9.33
N PHE A 30 11.05 4.14 9.67
CA PHE A 30 11.83 5.05 8.82
C PHE A 30 12.53 4.37 7.64
N THR A 31 12.65 3.03 7.67
CA THR A 31 13.23 2.25 6.56
C THR A 31 12.18 1.86 5.51
N GLN A 32 10.89 2.05 5.82
CA GLN A 32 9.80 1.69 4.92
C GLN A 32 9.52 2.80 3.91
N PRO A 33 9.58 2.53 2.59
CA PRO A 33 9.27 3.53 1.58
C PRO A 33 7.87 4.14 1.69
N SER A 34 6.88 3.38 2.21
CA SER A 34 5.54 3.89 2.49
C SER A 34 5.56 5.05 3.49
N PHE A 35 6.45 5.03 4.48
CA PHE A 35 6.60 6.16 5.42
C PHE A 35 6.99 7.44 4.67
N TRP A 36 7.98 7.35 3.80
CA TRP A 36 8.46 8.48 3.01
C TRP A 36 7.44 8.97 1.99
N MET A 37 6.58 8.08 1.46
CA MET A 37 5.44 8.52 0.65
C MET A 37 4.42 9.33 1.46
N GLY A 38 4.15 8.94 2.71
CA GLY A 38 3.33 9.72 3.63
C GLY A 38 3.90 11.11 3.90
N VAL A 39 5.21 11.20 4.15
CA VAL A 39 5.94 12.47 4.34
C VAL A 39 5.94 13.31 3.06
N GLY A 40 6.25 12.71 1.91
CA GLY A 40 6.26 13.39 0.62
C GLY A 40 4.89 13.98 0.26
N ASN A 41 3.82 13.25 0.56
CA ASN A 41 2.45 13.75 0.37
C ASN A 41 2.12 14.94 1.29
N MET A 42 2.62 14.95 2.54
CA MET A 42 2.51 16.14 3.41
C MET A 42 3.32 17.32 2.89
N ALA A 43 4.50 17.08 2.32
CA ALA A 43 5.30 18.14 1.69
C ALA A 43 4.58 18.74 0.48
N ILE A 44 3.94 17.91 -0.35
CA ILE A 44 3.10 18.35 -1.47
C ILE A 44 1.92 19.19 -0.95
N MET A 45 1.23 18.74 0.10
CA MET A 45 0.16 19.52 0.74
C MET A 45 0.65 20.91 1.17
N TYR A 46 1.81 20.98 1.82
CA TYR A 46 2.41 22.26 2.22
C TYR A 46 2.68 23.17 1.01
N LEU A 47 3.24 22.63 -0.07
CA LEU A 47 3.50 23.40 -1.30
C LEU A 47 2.20 23.88 -1.95
N VAL A 48 1.17 23.03 -2.01
CA VAL A 48 -0.15 23.38 -2.55
C VAL A 48 -0.80 24.49 -1.72
N HIS A 49 -0.65 24.49 -0.40
CA HIS A 49 -1.17 25.57 0.45
C HIS A 49 -0.32 26.85 0.36
N ARG A 50 1.00 26.73 0.19
CA ARG A 50 1.91 27.87 0.13
C ARG A 50 1.84 28.60 -1.21
N PHE A 51 1.63 27.86 -2.30
CA PHE A 51 1.61 28.35 -3.68
C PHE A 51 0.38 27.83 -4.46
N PRO A 52 -0.84 28.08 -3.99
CA PRO A 52 -2.04 27.47 -4.57
C PRO A 52 -2.30 27.85 -6.03
N SER A 53 -1.83 29.03 -6.48
CA SER A 53 -1.92 29.48 -7.87
C SER A 53 -1.09 28.67 -8.86
N GLU A 54 -0.03 27.99 -8.39
CA GLU A 54 0.83 27.13 -9.23
C GLU A 54 0.16 25.77 -9.48
N PHE A 55 -0.63 25.28 -8.52
CA PHE A 55 -1.16 23.90 -8.50
C PHE A 55 -2.65 23.80 -8.85
N LEU A 56 -3.41 24.88 -8.63
CA LEU A 56 -4.85 24.92 -8.83
C LEU A 56 -5.21 25.95 -9.91
N PRO A 57 -6.11 25.61 -10.84
CA PRO A 57 -6.69 26.58 -11.77
C PRO A 57 -7.32 27.77 -11.04
N ALA A 58 -7.27 28.96 -11.66
CA ALA A 58 -7.83 30.20 -11.12
C ALA A 58 -9.31 30.08 -10.69
N LYS A 59 -10.08 29.20 -11.34
CA LYS A 59 -11.47 28.88 -10.97
C LYS A 59 -11.61 28.40 -9.51
N TYR A 60 -10.65 27.62 -9.01
CA TYR A 60 -10.68 27.08 -7.65
C TYR A 60 -10.14 28.05 -6.60
N MET A 61 -9.37 29.07 -7.01
CA MET A 61 -8.84 30.09 -6.09
C MET A 61 -9.92 30.97 -5.47
N ASN A 62 -10.96 31.26 -6.26
CA ASN A 62 -12.08 32.10 -5.83
C ASN A 62 -13.26 31.27 -5.30
N MET A 63 -13.15 29.94 -5.33
CA MET A 63 -14.20 29.04 -4.90
C MET A 63 -14.18 28.89 -3.38
N SER A 64 -15.30 29.21 -2.74
CA SER A 64 -15.52 29.03 -1.31
C SER A 64 -16.78 28.21 -1.11
N TYR A 65 -16.70 27.21 -0.24
CA TYR A 65 -17.82 26.39 0.18
C TYR A 65 -17.94 26.51 1.69
N ASN A 66 -19.10 26.96 2.18
CA ASN A 66 -19.36 27.18 3.61
C ASN A 66 -18.28 28.05 4.31
N GLY A 67 -17.76 29.07 3.60
CA GLY A 67 -16.71 29.96 4.12
C GLY A 67 -15.29 29.39 4.06
N LEU A 68 -15.12 28.13 3.68
CA LEU A 68 -13.82 27.50 3.47
C LEU A 68 -13.40 27.61 2.01
N ARG A 69 -12.21 28.18 1.78
CA ARG A 69 -11.61 28.26 0.44
C ARG A 69 -11.23 26.86 -0.05
N ALA A 70 -11.37 26.61 -1.35
CA ALA A 70 -11.06 25.31 -1.94
C ALA A 70 -9.64 24.77 -1.62
N PRO A 71 -8.56 25.59 -1.55
CA PRO A 71 -7.25 25.10 -1.13
C PRO A 71 -7.24 24.51 0.28
N ALA A 72 -7.98 25.10 1.22
CA ALA A 72 -8.06 24.58 2.59
C ALA A 72 -8.78 23.22 2.65
N MET A 73 -9.77 23.00 1.78
CA MET A 73 -10.49 21.72 1.69
C MET A 73 -9.59 20.56 1.21
N LEU A 74 -8.51 20.86 0.48
CA LEU A 74 -7.55 19.83 0.03
C LEU A 74 -6.72 19.25 1.18
N THR A 75 -6.66 19.92 2.33
CA THR A 75 -5.98 19.39 3.53
C THR A 75 -6.50 17.99 3.89
N ILE A 76 -7.81 17.80 3.84
CA ILE A 76 -8.47 16.54 4.26
C ILE A 76 -7.97 15.34 3.44
N PRO A 77 -8.06 15.33 2.09
CA PRO A 77 -7.56 14.22 1.30
C PRO A 77 -6.05 14.03 1.46
N PHE A 78 -5.25 15.10 1.56
CA PHE A 78 -3.81 14.96 1.81
C PHE A 78 -3.52 14.28 3.16
N CYS A 79 -4.16 14.70 4.25
CA CYS A 79 -4.02 14.06 5.55
C CYS A 79 -4.47 12.60 5.55
N LEU A 80 -5.59 12.28 4.89
CA LEU A 80 -6.07 10.91 4.76
C LEU A 80 -5.05 10.02 4.03
N ILE A 81 -4.50 10.49 2.91
CA ILE A 81 -3.50 9.74 2.14
C ILE A 81 -2.24 9.49 2.97
N SER A 82 -1.72 10.52 3.65
CA SER A 82 -0.56 10.36 4.52
C SER A 82 -0.83 9.39 5.67
N GLY A 83 -2.02 9.47 6.28
CA GLY A 83 -2.45 8.53 7.32
C GLY A 83 -2.50 7.08 6.84
N LEU A 84 -3.03 6.84 5.63
CA LEU A 84 -3.03 5.51 5.01
C LEU A 84 -1.61 4.98 4.83
N TYR A 85 -0.68 5.80 4.32
CA TYR A 85 0.70 5.38 4.10
C TYR A 85 1.50 5.15 5.39
N PHE A 86 1.26 5.96 6.43
CA PHE A 86 1.83 5.70 7.76
C PHE A 86 1.26 4.43 8.37
N SER A 87 -0.03 4.15 8.20
CA SER A 87 -0.66 2.89 8.62
C SER A 87 -0.05 1.67 7.92
N VAL A 88 0.17 1.76 6.59
CA VAL A 88 0.89 0.73 5.82
C VAL A 88 2.28 0.49 6.39
N SER A 89 3.07 1.55 6.60
CA SER A 89 4.41 1.45 7.17
C SER A 89 4.39 0.78 8.55
N SER A 90 3.46 1.19 9.42
CA SER A 90 3.29 0.62 10.75
C SER A 90 2.92 -0.86 10.72
N THR A 91 2.06 -1.25 9.79
CA THR A 91 1.65 -2.65 9.62
C THR A 91 2.81 -3.53 9.15
N ILE A 92 3.67 -3.01 8.28
CA ILE A 92 4.85 -3.73 7.79
C ILE A 92 5.91 -3.85 8.91
N ALA A 93 6.20 -2.76 9.60
CA ALA A 93 7.22 -2.72 10.66
C ALA A 93 6.84 -3.55 11.90
N GLY A 94 5.54 -3.63 12.22
CA GLY A 94 5.03 -4.35 13.39
C GLY A 94 4.69 -5.83 13.15
N SER A 95 4.89 -6.36 11.93
CA SER A 95 4.51 -7.74 11.59
C SER A 95 5.72 -8.63 11.36
N SER A 96 5.71 -9.82 11.95
CA SER A 96 6.65 -10.90 11.62
C SER A 96 6.46 -11.45 10.21
N THR A 97 5.28 -11.23 9.62
CA THR A 97 4.93 -11.57 8.23
C THR A 97 4.42 -10.31 7.51
N PRO A 98 5.30 -9.54 6.85
CA PRO A 98 4.93 -8.23 6.29
C PRO A 98 4.06 -8.30 5.02
N LEU A 99 3.74 -9.50 4.52
CA LEU A 99 2.93 -9.72 3.32
C LEU A 99 1.59 -8.97 3.36
N LYS A 100 0.87 -9.00 4.50
CA LYS A 100 -0.40 -8.28 4.66
C LYS A 100 -0.23 -6.76 4.54
N GLY A 101 0.86 -6.22 5.11
CA GLY A 101 1.19 -4.81 5.00
C GLY A 101 1.51 -4.40 3.55
N HIS A 102 2.22 -5.25 2.80
CA HIS A 102 2.46 -5.00 1.39
C HIS A 102 1.20 -5.12 0.54
N LEU A 103 0.32 -6.08 0.81
CA LEU A 103 -0.98 -6.18 0.13
C LEU A 103 -1.84 -4.95 0.36
N TYR A 104 -1.94 -4.50 1.62
CA TYR A 104 -2.64 -3.27 1.97
C TYR A 104 -2.03 -2.04 1.27
N GLY A 105 -0.70 -1.91 1.29
CA GLY A 105 0.02 -0.85 0.60
C GLY A 105 -0.19 -0.86 -0.91
N TYR A 106 -0.25 -2.04 -1.53
CA TYR A 106 -0.57 -2.20 -2.95
C TYR A 106 -1.98 -1.71 -3.27
N THR A 107 -2.98 -2.16 -2.49
CA THR A 107 -4.37 -1.71 -2.67
C THR A 107 -4.50 -0.20 -2.52
N VAL A 108 -3.92 0.38 -1.47
CA VAL A 108 -3.91 1.84 -1.24
C VAL A 108 -3.29 2.56 -2.44
N SER A 109 -2.11 2.14 -2.88
CA SER A 109 -1.38 2.77 -3.98
C SER A 109 -2.13 2.67 -5.31
N LEU A 110 -2.77 1.53 -5.58
CA LEU A 110 -3.56 1.30 -6.79
C LEU A 110 -4.82 2.17 -6.80
N SER A 111 -5.59 2.18 -5.70
CA SER A 111 -6.80 2.99 -5.59
C SER A 111 -6.51 4.49 -5.69
N LEU A 112 -5.48 4.98 -5.00
CA LEU A 112 -5.06 6.38 -5.09
C LEU A 112 -4.53 6.70 -6.48
N GLY A 113 -3.73 5.83 -7.07
CA GLY A 113 -3.21 5.99 -8.43
C GLY A 113 -4.29 6.18 -9.48
N ILE A 114 -5.23 5.23 -9.54
CA ILE A 114 -6.36 5.27 -10.48
C ILE A 114 -7.27 6.48 -10.19
N GLY A 115 -7.57 6.73 -8.91
CA GLY A 115 -8.42 7.87 -8.50
C GLY A 115 -7.83 9.21 -8.96
N MET A 116 -6.52 9.41 -8.76
CA MET A 116 -5.85 10.64 -9.17
C MET A 116 -5.74 10.78 -10.69
N ILE A 117 -5.54 9.68 -11.43
CA ILE A 117 -5.59 9.69 -12.90
C ILE A 117 -6.99 10.05 -13.41
N ALA A 118 -8.05 9.55 -12.76
CA ALA A 118 -9.43 9.87 -13.12
C ALA A 118 -9.74 11.37 -12.95
N LEU A 119 -9.06 12.05 -12.02
CA LEU A 119 -9.16 13.49 -11.78
C LEU A 119 -8.38 14.36 -12.77
N ARG A 120 -7.92 13.82 -13.91
CA ARG A 120 -7.20 14.56 -14.97
C ARG A 120 -7.90 15.85 -15.43
N ARG A 121 -9.24 15.89 -15.37
CA ARG A 121 -10.04 17.06 -15.81
C ARG A 121 -10.01 18.21 -14.80
N VAL A 122 -9.55 17.97 -13.57
CA VAL A 122 -9.47 18.98 -12.51
C VAL A 122 -8.14 19.72 -12.58
N SER A 123 -7.04 18.99 -12.71
CA SER A 123 -5.69 19.55 -12.81
C SER A 123 -4.73 18.52 -13.40
N TRP A 124 -3.71 19.00 -14.14
CA TRP A 124 -2.67 18.16 -14.73
C TRP A 124 -1.73 17.54 -13.67
N TYR A 125 -1.70 18.11 -12.47
CA TYR A 125 -0.92 17.58 -11.36
C TYR A 125 -1.49 16.26 -10.79
N TYR A 126 -2.80 16.02 -10.89
CA TYR A 126 -3.41 14.80 -10.37
C TYR A 126 -2.97 13.54 -11.13
N PRO A 127 -2.94 13.50 -12.47
CA PRO A 127 -2.35 12.38 -13.21
C PRO A 127 -0.88 12.12 -12.85
N LEU A 128 -0.08 13.17 -12.65
CA LEU A 128 1.33 13.02 -12.24
C LEU A 128 1.43 12.36 -10.86
N LEU A 129 0.64 12.83 -9.88
CA LEU A 129 0.54 12.22 -8.56
C LEU A 129 0.05 10.77 -8.64
N GLY A 130 -0.93 10.49 -9.49
CA GLY A 130 -1.43 9.14 -9.73
C GLY A 130 -0.36 8.21 -10.27
N CYS A 131 0.43 8.67 -11.25
CA CYS A 131 1.58 7.94 -11.77
C CYS A 131 2.63 7.70 -10.67
N MET A 132 2.90 8.67 -9.79
CA MET A 132 3.82 8.46 -8.67
C MET A 132 3.32 7.38 -7.70
N TYR A 133 2.02 7.38 -7.34
CA TYR A 133 1.46 6.35 -6.47
C TYR A 133 1.51 4.96 -7.10
N LEU A 134 1.24 4.83 -8.41
CA LEU A 134 1.35 3.55 -9.10
C LEU A 134 2.82 3.10 -9.25
N ALA A 135 3.69 4.00 -9.71
CA ALA A 135 5.10 3.74 -9.98
C ALA A 135 5.87 3.37 -8.70
N PHE A 136 5.78 4.22 -7.67
CA PHE A 136 6.58 4.08 -6.46
C PHE A 136 5.88 3.28 -5.38
N GLY A 137 4.56 3.40 -5.24
CA GLY A 137 3.79 2.61 -4.27
C GLY A 137 3.42 1.24 -4.84
N GLY A 138 2.67 1.23 -5.94
CA GLY A 138 2.14 0.02 -6.57
C GLY A 138 3.23 -0.99 -6.91
N PHE A 139 4.22 -0.63 -7.73
CA PHE A 139 5.28 -1.57 -8.10
C PHE A 139 6.16 -1.98 -6.92
N HIS A 140 6.43 -1.09 -5.96
CA HIS A 140 7.20 -1.46 -4.77
C HIS A 140 6.50 -2.56 -3.98
N HIS A 141 5.23 -2.35 -3.64
CA HIS A 141 4.44 -3.30 -2.87
C HIS A 141 4.21 -4.59 -3.67
N TYR A 142 3.96 -4.49 -4.97
CA TYR A 142 3.83 -5.65 -5.86
C TYR A 142 5.11 -6.50 -5.89
N ARG A 143 6.28 -5.89 -6.11
CA ARG A 143 7.57 -6.60 -6.11
C ARG A 143 7.84 -7.29 -4.78
N ARG A 144 7.51 -6.63 -3.66
CA ARG A 144 7.66 -7.23 -2.33
C ARG A 144 6.72 -8.41 -2.13
N MET A 145 5.49 -8.35 -2.63
CA MET A 145 4.57 -9.49 -2.61
C MET A 145 5.07 -10.66 -3.46
N MET A 146 5.68 -10.39 -4.63
CA MET A 146 6.27 -11.45 -5.46
C MET A 146 7.45 -12.17 -4.79
N LEU A 147 8.26 -11.46 -4.01
CA LEU A 147 9.38 -12.07 -3.26
C LEU A 147 8.91 -13.02 -2.15
N TYR A 148 7.74 -12.76 -1.53
CA TYR A 148 7.10 -13.72 -0.63
C TYR A 148 6.35 -14.84 -1.40
N GLY A 149 6.34 -14.75 -2.73
CA GLY A 149 5.55 -15.55 -3.65
C GLY A 149 6.39 -16.41 -4.58
N ASP A 150 7.58 -16.85 -4.19
CA ASP A 150 8.39 -17.80 -5.00
C ASP A 150 7.69 -19.17 -5.25
N ASN A 151 6.44 -19.35 -4.78
CA ASN A 151 5.51 -20.42 -5.17
C ASN A 151 4.14 -19.94 -5.72
N ALA A 152 3.93 -18.64 -5.96
CA ALA A 152 2.63 -18.07 -6.35
C ALA A 152 2.67 -17.53 -7.80
N PRO A 153 2.34 -18.37 -8.80
CA PRO A 153 2.21 -17.91 -10.17
C PRO A 153 0.95 -17.06 -10.26
N ILE A 154 1.10 -15.73 -10.31
CA ILE A 154 0.01 -14.77 -10.55
C ILE A 154 -1.08 -14.88 -9.48
N PHE A 155 -1.06 -13.98 -8.48
CA PHE A 155 -2.13 -13.84 -7.47
C PHE A 155 -3.52 -14.03 -8.11
N ASN A 156 -4.12 -15.20 -7.92
CA ASN A 156 -5.49 -15.44 -8.33
C ASN A 156 -6.40 -14.81 -7.27
N TRP A 157 -7.53 -14.27 -7.68
CA TRP A 157 -8.51 -13.69 -6.75
C TRP A 157 -8.99 -14.70 -5.68
N SER A 158 -8.80 -16.00 -5.90
CA SER A 158 -8.99 -17.07 -4.91
C SER A 158 -8.13 -16.91 -3.66
N ASP A 159 -6.90 -16.40 -3.80
CA ASP A 159 -5.90 -16.39 -2.73
C ASP A 159 -6.19 -15.29 -1.69
N PHE A 160 -6.99 -14.28 -2.08
CA PHE A 160 -7.50 -13.27 -1.15
C PHE A 160 -8.41 -13.88 -0.07
N LYS A 161 -9.22 -14.90 -0.41
CA LYS A 161 -10.05 -15.60 0.57
C LYS A 161 -9.19 -16.38 1.56
N GLU A 162 -8.12 -17.01 1.09
CA GLU A 162 -7.19 -17.74 1.95
C GLU A 162 -6.39 -16.82 2.86
N LEU A 163 -5.88 -15.69 2.35
CA LEU A 163 -5.21 -14.66 3.15
C LEU A 163 -6.13 -14.04 4.21
N TYR A 164 -7.41 -13.82 3.87
CA TYR A 164 -8.41 -13.32 4.81
C TYR A 164 -8.76 -14.37 5.89
N ALA A 165 -8.92 -15.64 5.51
CA ALA A 165 -9.17 -16.74 6.45
C ALA A 165 -7.98 -16.98 7.39
N ALA A 166 -6.75 -16.95 6.87
CA ALA A 166 -5.52 -17.05 7.65
C ALA A 166 -5.38 -15.86 8.61
N SER A 167 -5.90 -14.68 8.27
CA SER A 167 -5.94 -13.54 9.16
C SER A 167 -6.89 -13.67 10.35
N LYS A 168 -7.83 -14.62 10.31
CA LYS A 168 -8.74 -14.90 11.44
C LYS A 168 -8.25 -16.03 12.34
N LYS A 169 -7.21 -16.79 11.96
CA LYS A 169 -6.60 -17.76 12.87
C LYS A 169 -5.75 -17.01 13.91
N LYS A 170 -6.17 -17.09 15.17
CA LYS A 170 -5.39 -16.62 16.33
C LYS A 170 -4.03 -17.34 16.34
N PRO A 171 -2.95 -16.69 16.78
CA PRO A 171 -1.67 -17.36 16.97
C PRO A 171 -1.89 -18.47 18.01
N GLU A 172 -1.61 -19.72 17.61
CA GLU A 172 -1.56 -20.83 18.55
C GLU A 172 -0.37 -20.58 19.47
N THR A 173 -0.66 -20.26 20.73
CA THR A 173 0.30 -20.33 21.83
C THR A 173 0.83 -21.75 21.88
N ILE A 174 2.12 -21.90 21.57
CA ILE A 174 2.87 -23.12 21.82
C ILE A 174 3.17 -23.11 23.32
N GLU A 175 2.50 -23.98 24.08
CA GLU A 175 2.90 -24.36 25.45
C GLU A 175 4.13 -25.28 25.42
#